data_AF-A0A8S3HK24-F1
#
_entry.id   AF-A0A8S3HK24-F1
#
_cell.length_a   1.000
_cell.length_b   1.000
_cell.length_c   1.000
_cell.angle_alpha   90.00
_cell.angle_beta   90.00
_cell.angle_gamma   90.00
#
_symmetry.space_group_name_H-M   'P 1'
#
loop_
_entity.id
_entity.type
_entity.pdbx_description
1 polymer ?
#
loop_
_entity_poly.entity_id
_entity_poly.type
_entity_poly.pdbx_seq_one_letter_code
_entity_poly.pdbx_strand_id
1 'polypeptide(L)' 'NARTLATQLALCLQAALLIRRLPQTVSDAFCSSRLGPDRGSIFGDLPMDIDTDKLVKRLPF' A
#
# COMPACT_ATOMS: atom_id res chain seq x y z
N ASN A 1 3.93 1.49 21.99
CA ASN A 1 3.66 2.93 22.22
C ASN A 1 2.37 3.31 21.50
N ALA A 2 1.57 4.23 22.04
CA ALA A 2 0.35 4.77 21.41
C ALA A 2 0.60 5.22 19.96
N ARG A 3 1.79 5.78 19.66
CA ARG A 3 2.18 6.13 18.28
C ARG A 3 2.18 4.92 17.35
N THR A 4 2.81 3.81 17.75
CA THR A 4 2.87 2.58 16.95
C THR A 4 1.47 2.02 16.67
N LEU A 5 0.62 2.00 17.70
CA LEU A 5 -0.76 1.54 17.58
C LEU A 5 -1.57 2.43 16.62
N ALA A 6 -1.48 3.75 16.79
CA ALA A 6 -2.13 4.71 15.91
C ALA A 6 -1.66 4.57 14.46
N THR A 7 -0.36 4.35 14.22
CA THR A 7 0.17 4.07 12.89
C THR A 7 -0.43 2.80 12.29
N GLN A 8 -0.49 1.70 13.05
CA GLN A 8 -1.09 0.45 12.57
C GLN A 8 -2.58 0.62 12.25
N LEU A 9 -3.34 1.30 13.11
CA LEU A 9 -4.75 1.59 12.86
C LEU A 9 -4.95 2.41 11.59
N ALA A 10 -4.14 3.45 11.38
CA ALA A 10 -4.20 4.27 10.17
C ALA A 10 -3.90 3.46 8.90
N LEU A 11 -2.86 2.62 8.92
CA LEU A 11 -2.51 1.76 7.77
C LEU A 11 -3.62 0.74 7.48
N CYS A 12 -4.19 0.11 8.51
CA CYS A 12 -5.30 -0.83 8.33
C CYS A 12 -6.55 -0.15 7.77
N LEU A 13 -6.88 1.05 8.26
CA LEU A 13 -8.01 1.82 7.74
C LEU A 13 -7.78 2.21 6.26
N GLN A 14 -6.58 2.68 5.92
CA GLN A 14 -6.21 2.98 4.54
C GLN A 14 -6.37 1.75 3.64
N ALA A 15 -5.79 0.61 4.03
CA ALA A 15 -5.93 -0.64 3.29
C ALA A 15 -7.41 -1.04 3.09
N ALA A 16 -8.22 -0.98 4.15
CA ALA A 16 -9.64 -1.31 4.09
C ALA A 16 -10.42 -0.39 3.12
N LEU A 17 -10.08 0.90 3.07
CA LEU A 17 -10.70 1.83 2.12
C LEU A 17 -10.27 1.53 0.68
N LEU A 18 -8.99 1.21 0.45
CA LEU A 18 -8.48 0.86 -0.89
C LEU A 18 -9.14 -0.42 -1.41
N ILE A 19 -9.21 -1.48 -0.59
CA ILE A 19 -9.85 -2.75 -0.94
C ILE A 19 -11.33 -2.54 -1.33
N ARG A 20 -12.03 -1.65 -0.63
CA ARG A 20 -13.46 -1.41 -0.88
C ARG A 20 -13.76 -0.51 -2.08
N ARG A 21 -12.79 0.28 -2.55
CA ARG A 21 -13.07 1.40 -3.46
C ARG A 21 -12.19 1.48 -4.69
N LEU A 22 -11.04 0.80 -4.71
CA LEU A 22 -10.05 0.90 -5.80
C LEU A 22 -9.79 -0.47 -6.44
N PRO A 23 -9.19 -0.49 -7.65
CA PRO A 23 -8.76 -1.73 -8.29
C PRO A 23 -7.78 -2.53 -7.41
N GLN A 24 -7.88 -3.85 -7.50
CA GLN A 24 -7.10 -4.78 -6.68
C GLN A 24 -5.58 -4.55 -6.77
N THR A 25 -5.06 -4.20 -7.96
CA THR A 25 -3.65 -3.83 -8.16
C THR A 25 -3.14 -2.79 -7.15
N VAL A 26 -4.02 -1.91 -6.65
CA VAL A 26 -3.64 -0.80 -5.79
C VAL A 26 -3.73 -1.18 -4.32
N SER A 27 -4.76 -1.93 -3.94
CA SER A 27 -4.84 -2.49 -2.60
C SER A 27 -3.70 -3.46 -2.34
N ASP A 28 -3.37 -4.32 -3.30
CA ASP A 28 -2.34 -5.34 -3.16
C ASP A 28 -0.96 -4.69 -3.04
N ALA A 29 -0.66 -3.70 -3.89
CA ALA A 29 0.56 -2.90 -3.79
C ALA A 29 0.67 -2.16 -2.45
N PHE A 30 -0.42 -1.58 -1.95
CA PHE A 30 -0.43 -0.91 -0.65
C PHE A 30 -0.20 -1.88 0.51
N CYS A 31 -0.93 -2.99 0.54
CA CYS A 31 -0.79 -4.02 1.57
C CYS A 31 0.62 -4.60 1.58
N SER A 32 1.15 -4.97 0.41
CA SER A 32 2.50 -5.55 0.29
C SER A 32 3.56 -4.55 0.79
N SER A 33 3.51 -3.29 0.33
CA SER A 33 4.52 -2.28 0.69
C SER A 33 4.42 -1.68 2.09
N ARG A 34 3.26 -1.79 2.79
CA ARG A 34 3.04 -1.14 4.10
C ARG A 34 2.71 -2.08 5.26
N LEU A 35 2.11 -3.22 4.95
CA LEU A 35 1.72 -4.24 5.93
C LEU A 35 2.56 -5.52 5.83
N GLY A 36 3.26 -5.73 4.71
CA GLY A 36 4.13 -6.88 4.48
C GLY A 36 5.37 -6.91 5.38
N PRO A 37 5.99 -8.10 5.53
CA PRO A 37 7.20 -8.29 6.33
C PRO A 37 8.39 -7.51 5.79
N ASP A 38 8.46 -7.34 4.46
CA ASP A 38 9.57 -6.70 3.74
C ASP A 38 9.28 -5.22 3.42
N ARG A 39 8.45 -4.55 4.23
CA ARG A 39 8.10 -3.14 3.99
C ARG A 39 9.32 -2.22 4.12
N GLY A 40 9.59 -1.46 3.07
CA GLY A 40 10.67 -0.48 3.01
C GLY A 40 10.44 0.78 3.86
N SER A 41 11.54 1.42 4.25
CA SER A 41 11.52 2.74 4.94
C SER A 41 11.68 3.93 4.00
N ILE A 42 11.93 3.68 2.71
CA ILE A 42 12.12 4.70 1.67
C ILE A 42 11.09 4.52 0.56
N PHE A 43 10.84 5.59 -0.20
CA PHE A 43 10.06 5.49 -1.43
C PHE A 43 10.86 4.77 -2.52
N GLY A 44 10.18 3.98 -3.34
CA GLY A 44 10.81 3.16 -4.39
C GLY A 44 11.13 1.73 -3.96
N ASP A 45 11.07 1.43 -2.67
CA ASP A 45 11.29 0.08 -2.12
C ASP A 45 9.98 -0.73 -2.16
N LEU A 46 9.58 -1.11 -3.38
CA LEU A 46 8.41 -1.95 -3.64
C LEU A 46 8.83 -3.41 -3.88
N PRO A 47 8.04 -4.38 -3.40
CA PRO A 47 8.23 -5.80 -3.72
C PRO A 47 8.21 -6.05 -5.24
N MET A 48 9.04 -7.00 -5.67
CA MET A 48 9.28 -7.32 -7.10
C MET A 48 8.04 -7.83 -7.84
N ASP A 49 7.03 -8.31 -7.12
CA ASP A 49 5.77 -8.82 -7.66
C ASP A 49 4.75 -7.71 -7.95
N ILE A 50 5.06 -6.45 -7.63
CA ILE A 50 4.18 -5.31 -7.90
C ILE A 50 4.37 -4.78 -9.33
N ASP A 51 3.28 -4.80 -10.12
CA ASP A 51 3.22 -4.21 -11.46
C ASP A 51 3.09 -2.67 -11.38
N THR A 52 4.22 -1.99 -11.34
CA THR A 52 4.30 -0.53 -11.25
C THR A 52 3.74 0.18 -12.48
N ASP A 53 3.85 -0.44 -13.65
CA ASP A 53 3.33 0.14 -14.90
C ASP A 53 1.81 0.25 -14.87
N LYS A 54 1.12 -0.77 -14.37
CA LYS A 54 -0.34 -0.71 -14.17
C LYS A 54 -0.75 0.36 -13.16
N LEU A 55 0.04 0.54 -12.09
CA LEU A 55 -0.23 1.58 -11.09
C LEU A 55 -0.14 2.98 -11.69
N VAL A 56 0.90 3.24 -12.47
CA VAL A 56 1.15 4.54 -13.11
C VAL A 56 0.10 4.83 -14.18
N LYS A 57 -0.23 3.85 -15.04
CA LYS A 57 -1.22 4.01 -16.14
C LYS A 57 -2.63 4.37 -15.67
N ARG A 58 -2.95 4.13 -14.40
CA ARG A 58 -4.26 4.47 -13.81
C ARG A 58 -4.39 5.96 -13.47
N LEU A 59 -3.28 6.67 -13.27
CA LEU A 59 -3.34 8.07 -12.86
C LEU A 59 -3.89 8.91 -14.03
N PRO A 60 -4.81 9.86 -13.77
CA PRO A 60 -5.21 10.82 -14.78
C PRO A 60 -4.00 11.72 -15.07
N PHE A 61 -3.62 11.79 -16.36
CA PHE A 61 -2.58 12.69 -16.84
C PHE A 61 -3.13 14.12 -17.02
#